data_AF-A0A7S0SYA2-F1
#
_entry.id   AF-A0A7S0SYA2-F1
#
_cell.length_a   1.000
_cell.length_b   1.000
_cell.length_c   1.000
_cell.angle_alpha   90.00
_cell.angle_beta   90.00
_cell.angle_gamma   90.00
#
_symmetry.space_group_name_H-M   'P 1'
#
loop_
_entity.id
_entity.type
_entity.pdbx_description
1 polymer ?
#
loop_
_entity_poly.entity_id
_entity_poly.type
_entity_poly.pdbx_seq_one_letter_code
_entity_poly.pdbx_strand_id
1 'polypeptide(L)'
;AAAGDKEAHMPRLFSFLSTEESGRQGVEAYFHGQFLVLEANGSKGQRVSVPFTRPFKLKRWTCVAVEYAPAAASSATAAAAASSSHGGGGEMRLYVDGIPAESRRVSLPTVKGSLGFCCVGTNPPAAMAGLQRRRRQCALFGALGPVYIFQEAIGAARVAQLA
;
A
#
# COMPACT_ATOMS: atom_id res chain seq x y z
N ALA A 1 -19.57 -20.97 -28.81
CA ALA A 1 -18.73 -21.50 -27.71
C ALA A 1 -18.63 -20.42 -26.63
N ALA A 2 -19.00 -20.74 -25.40
CA ALA A 2 -19.16 -19.80 -24.30
C ALA A 2 -17.81 -19.25 -23.80
N ALA A 3 -17.72 -17.93 -23.61
CA ALA A 3 -16.65 -17.28 -22.87
C ALA A 3 -17.34 -16.59 -21.68
N GLY A 4 -17.41 -17.21 -20.49
CA GLY A 4 -16.27 -17.58 -19.66
C GLY A 4 -15.96 -16.37 -18.78
N ASP A 5 -16.45 -16.40 -17.53
CA ASP A 5 -16.27 -15.35 -16.52
C ASP A 5 -14.84 -14.78 -16.56
N LYS A 6 -14.70 -13.49 -16.92
CA LYS A 6 -13.41 -12.80 -16.88
C LYS A 6 -13.01 -12.60 -15.43
N GLU A 7 -12.31 -13.58 -14.88
CA GLU A 7 -11.81 -13.53 -13.52
C GLU A 7 -10.83 -12.35 -13.36
N ALA A 8 -11.20 -11.35 -12.55
CA ALA A 8 -10.41 -10.12 -12.43
C ALA A 8 -9.12 -10.36 -11.62
N HIS A 9 -8.00 -10.52 -12.32
CA HIS A 9 -6.66 -10.57 -11.72
C HIS A 9 -6.30 -9.23 -11.05
N MET A 10 -5.61 -9.29 -9.91
CA MET A 10 -5.18 -8.12 -9.14
C MET A 10 -3.65 -8.11 -8.99
N PRO A 11 -2.88 -7.63 -10.00
CA PRO A 11 -1.42 -7.65 -9.97
C PRO A 11 -0.86 -6.88 -8.77
N ARG A 12 0.00 -7.51 -7.98
CA ARG A 12 0.61 -6.91 -6.79
C ARG A 12 1.82 -6.07 -7.15
N LEU A 13 1.83 -4.82 -6.73
CA LEU A 13 2.99 -3.94 -6.85
C LEU A 13 4.01 -4.21 -5.74
N PHE A 14 3.58 -4.24 -4.48
CA PHE A 14 4.43 -4.63 -3.35
C PHE A 14 3.64 -5.19 -2.16
N SER A 15 4.36 -5.88 -1.27
CA SER A 15 3.91 -6.29 0.07
C SER A 15 5.06 -6.15 1.07
N PHE A 16 4.81 -5.42 2.14
CA PHE A 16 5.67 -5.31 3.32
C PHE A 16 4.92 -5.88 4.51
N LEU A 17 5.30 -7.09 4.94
CA LEU A 17 4.55 -7.85 5.94
C LEU A 17 5.44 -8.17 7.15
N SER A 18 4.84 -8.09 8.33
CA SER A 18 5.42 -8.56 9.59
C SER A 18 5.24 -10.08 9.77
N THR A 19 6.14 -10.70 10.55
CA THR A 19 6.12 -12.13 10.92
C THR A 19 5.45 -12.43 12.25
N GLU A 20 4.84 -11.44 12.92
CA GLU A 20 4.20 -11.65 14.22
C GLU A 20 3.08 -12.71 14.18
N GLU A 21 3.03 -13.57 15.20
CA GLU A 21 2.04 -14.66 15.32
C GLU A 21 0.59 -14.16 15.43
N SER A 22 0.40 -12.93 15.88
CA SER A 22 -0.91 -12.31 16.11
C SER A 22 -1.70 -11.92 14.84
N GLY A 23 -1.22 -12.32 13.67
CA GLY A 23 -1.88 -12.16 12.38
C GLY A 23 -1.05 -11.38 11.36
N ARG A 24 -1.49 -11.39 10.09
CA ARG A 24 -0.82 -10.66 9.00
C ARG A 24 -0.96 -9.15 9.18
N GLN A 25 0.07 -8.52 9.71
CA GLN A 25 0.20 -7.07 9.81
C GLN A 25 1.16 -6.58 8.73
N GLY A 26 0.91 -5.41 8.18
CA GLY A 26 1.73 -4.85 7.11
C GLY A 26 0.94 -4.01 6.12
N VAL A 27 1.62 -3.64 5.04
CA VAL A 27 1.09 -2.80 3.96
C VAL A 27 1.29 -3.50 2.63
N GLU A 28 0.27 -3.48 1.79
CA GLU A 28 0.29 -4.06 0.45
C GLU A 28 -0.28 -3.05 -0.55
N ALA A 29 0.27 -3.03 -1.76
CA ALA A 29 -0.30 -2.28 -2.88
C ALA A 29 -0.48 -3.20 -4.09
N TYR A 30 -1.64 -3.11 -4.73
CA TYR A 30 -1.98 -3.92 -5.90
C TYR A 30 -2.91 -3.15 -6.83
N PHE A 31 -2.95 -3.57 -8.10
CA PHE A 31 -3.86 -3.01 -9.09
C PHE A 31 -5.20 -3.74 -9.06
N HIS A 32 -6.28 -2.98 -9.09
CA HIS A 32 -7.62 -3.49 -9.42
C HIS A 32 -8.09 -2.80 -10.70
N GLY A 33 -8.10 -3.55 -11.81
CA GLY A 33 -8.26 -2.94 -13.12
C GLY A 33 -7.08 -2.01 -13.43
N GLN A 34 -7.35 -0.74 -13.71
CA GLN A 34 -6.32 0.28 -13.99
C GLN A 34 -5.95 1.12 -12.77
N PHE A 35 -6.49 0.82 -11.59
CA PHE A 35 -6.38 1.66 -10.41
C PHE A 35 -5.52 0.99 -9.35
N LEU A 36 -4.72 1.80 -8.64
CA LEU A 36 -3.92 1.32 -7.52
C LEU A 36 -4.78 1.29 -6.24
N VAL A 37 -4.66 0.23 -5.47
CA VAL A 37 -5.25 0.10 -4.14
C VAL A 37 -4.13 -0.18 -3.16
N LEU A 38 -4.07 0.60 -2.09
CA LEU A 38 -3.23 0.32 -0.93
C LEU A 38 -4.09 -0.26 0.19
N GLU A 39 -3.66 -1.36 0.78
CA GLU A 39 -4.27 -1.95 1.96
C GLU A 39 -3.24 -2.03 3.08
N ALA A 40 -3.64 -1.66 4.29
CA ALA A 40 -2.83 -1.87 5.47
C ALA A 40 -3.63 -2.64 6.53
N ASN A 41 -2.98 -3.61 7.16
CA ASN A 41 -3.52 -4.39 8.26
C ASN A 41 -2.60 -4.20 9.46
N GLY A 42 -3.16 -3.99 10.64
CA GLY A 42 -2.38 -3.88 11.87
C GLY A 42 -2.89 -4.79 12.95
N SER A 43 -2.39 -4.58 14.16
CA SER A 43 -2.76 -5.40 15.31
C SER A 43 -4.26 -5.34 15.60
N LYS A 44 -4.79 -6.38 16.27
CA LYS A 44 -6.20 -6.46 16.71
C LYS A 44 -7.22 -6.39 15.56
N GLY A 45 -6.85 -6.83 14.36
CA GLY A 45 -7.76 -6.90 13.20
C GLY A 45 -8.05 -5.55 12.55
N GLN A 46 -7.33 -4.48 12.92
CA GLN A 46 -7.47 -3.19 12.25
C GLN A 46 -7.06 -3.31 10.78
N ARG A 47 -7.90 -2.75 9.90
CA ARG A 47 -7.68 -2.77 8.46
C ARG A 47 -8.11 -1.46 7.84
N VAL A 48 -7.33 -1.00 6.87
CA VAL A 48 -7.68 0.14 6.03
C VAL A 48 -7.41 -0.18 4.56
N SER A 49 -8.25 0.35 3.68
CA SER A 49 -8.13 0.24 2.24
C SER A 49 -8.24 1.63 1.65
N VAL A 50 -7.28 2.01 0.81
CA VAL A 50 -7.16 3.32 0.19
C VAL A 50 -7.13 3.09 -1.33
N PRO A 51 -8.30 3.11 -1.99
CA PRO A 51 -8.36 3.09 -3.45
C PRO A 51 -7.98 4.46 -4.00
N PHE A 52 -7.06 4.47 -4.96
CA PHE A 52 -6.78 5.63 -5.80
C PHE A 52 -7.64 5.59 -7.06
N THR A 53 -7.93 6.76 -7.63
CA THR A 53 -8.79 6.92 -8.81
C THR A 53 -8.02 7.28 -10.09
N ARG A 54 -6.71 7.52 -9.99
CA ARG A 54 -5.82 7.78 -11.13
C ARG A 54 -5.63 6.51 -11.95
N PRO A 55 -6.04 6.46 -13.22
CA PRO A 55 -5.86 5.27 -14.05
C PRO A 55 -4.43 5.15 -14.58
N PHE A 56 -3.87 3.94 -14.51
CA PHE A 56 -2.58 3.58 -15.07
C PHE A 56 -2.73 2.99 -16.48
N LYS A 57 -1.77 3.32 -17.34
CA LYS A 57 -1.69 2.79 -18.71
C LYS A 57 -0.70 1.64 -18.74
N LEU A 58 -1.12 0.50 -19.31
CA LEU A 58 -0.23 -0.63 -19.53
C LEU A 58 0.83 -0.31 -20.59
N LYS A 59 1.94 -1.04 -20.55
CA LYS A 59 3.05 -0.94 -21.53
C LYS A 59 3.64 0.47 -21.63
N ARG A 60 3.66 1.20 -20.51
CA ARG A 60 4.28 2.52 -20.39
C ARG A 60 5.14 2.56 -19.14
N TRP A 61 6.37 3.07 -19.26
CA TRP A 61 7.17 3.44 -18.10
C TRP A 61 6.48 4.57 -17.36
N THR A 62 6.15 4.31 -16.10
CA THR A 62 5.49 5.27 -15.22
C THR A 62 6.22 5.22 -13.88
N CYS A 63 6.69 6.36 -13.40
CA CYS A 63 7.22 6.43 -12.04
C CYS A 63 6.03 6.51 -11.07
N VAL A 64 5.97 5.59 -10.11
CA VAL A 64 4.88 5.51 -9.12
C VAL A 64 5.49 5.64 -7.74
N ALA A 65 5.04 6.64 -6.97
CA ALA A 65 5.39 6.74 -5.56
C ALA A 65 4.13 6.81 -4.71
N VAL A 66 4.16 6.16 -3.56
CA VAL A 66 3.14 6.26 -2.52
C VAL A 66 3.84 6.63 -1.25
N GLU A 67 3.44 7.74 -0.63
CA GLU A 67 4.03 8.19 0.64
C GLU A 67 2.94 8.38 1.69
N TYR A 68 3.28 8.15 2.95
CA TYR A 68 2.43 8.44 4.09
C TYR A 68 3.12 9.40 5.04
N ALA A 69 2.51 10.55 5.27
CA ALA A 69 2.90 11.50 6.30
C ALA A 69 1.93 11.38 7.49
N PRO A 70 2.36 10.90 8.67
CA PRO A 70 1.49 10.83 9.83
C PRO A 70 1.02 12.24 10.24
N ALA A 71 -0.14 12.33 10.90
CA ALA A 71 -0.59 13.60 11.46
C ALA A 71 0.46 14.11 12.47
N ALA A 72 0.78 15.40 12.40
CA ALA A 72 1.71 16.00 13.35
C ALA A 72 1.19 15.81 14.77
N ALA A 73 1.97 15.14 15.62
CA ALA A 73 1.64 14.96 17.01
C ALA A 73 1.74 16.33 17.71
N SER A 74 0.61 17.02 17.91
CA SER A 74 0.60 18.06 18.94
C SER A 74 0.68 17.35 20.29
N SER A 75 1.68 17.71 21.09
CA SER A 75 2.21 16.97 22.25
C SER A 75 1.25 16.76 23.43
N ALA A 76 -0.03 17.12 23.30
CA ALA A 76 -1.08 16.87 24.30
C ALA A 76 -2.22 15.95 23.81
N THR A 77 -2.29 15.64 22.50
CA THR A 77 -3.45 14.91 21.92
C THR A 77 -3.15 13.47 21.50
N ALA A 78 -1.87 13.07 21.44
CA ALA A 78 -1.48 11.72 21.01
C ALA A 78 -2.03 10.60 21.92
N ALA A 79 -2.15 10.84 23.24
CA ALA A 79 -2.72 9.87 24.17
C ALA A 79 -4.26 9.76 24.07
N ALA A 80 -4.96 10.85 23.69
CA ALA A 80 -6.41 10.89 23.55
C ALA A 80 -6.90 10.46 22.15
N ALA A 81 -6.04 10.60 21.12
CA ALA A 81 -6.31 10.10 19.77
C ALA A 81 -6.21 8.56 19.70
N ALA A 82 -5.43 7.92 20.58
CA ALA A 82 -5.36 6.46 20.68
C ALA A 82 -6.67 5.84 21.20
N SER A 83 -7.54 6.61 21.85
CA SER A 83 -8.81 6.17 22.45
C SER A 83 -10.06 6.61 21.68
N SER A 84 -9.94 7.34 20.57
CA SER A 84 -11.09 7.73 19.74
C SER A 84 -10.93 7.26 18.30
N SER A 85 -11.96 6.59 17.76
CA SER A 85 -11.99 6.08 16.38
C SER A 85 -12.00 7.16 15.30
N HIS A 86 -11.86 8.45 15.67
CA HIS A 86 -11.93 9.62 14.80
C HIS A 86 -10.85 10.69 15.11
N GLY A 87 -9.70 10.29 15.68
CA GLY A 87 -8.57 11.18 15.94
C GLY A 87 -7.58 11.28 14.77
N GLY A 88 -7.57 12.42 14.05
CA GLY A 88 -6.48 12.95 13.22
C GLY A 88 -5.72 11.96 12.31
N GLY A 89 -6.31 11.56 11.18
CA GLY A 89 -5.61 10.74 10.18
C GLY A 89 -4.41 11.49 9.56
N GLY A 90 -3.34 10.76 9.27
CA GLY A 90 -2.24 11.23 8.43
C GLY A 90 -2.65 11.39 6.97
N GLU A 91 -1.74 11.86 6.15
CA GLU A 91 -1.94 12.09 4.73
C GLU A 91 -1.19 11.03 3.90
N MET A 92 -1.94 10.27 3.10
CA MET A 92 -1.42 9.35 2.10
C MET A 92 -1.46 10.03 0.73
N ARG A 93 -0.34 10.07 0.01
CA ARG A 93 -0.26 10.69 -1.32
C ARG A 93 0.23 9.69 -2.36
N LEU A 94 -0.42 9.72 -3.53
CA LEU A 94 0.01 9.04 -4.74
C LEU A 94 0.68 10.05 -5.66
N TYR A 95 1.86 9.70 -6.16
CA TYR A 95 2.58 10.43 -7.20
C TYR A 95 2.66 9.59 -8.46
N VAL A 96 2.51 10.27 -9.59
CA VAL A 96 2.70 9.69 -10.92
C VAL A 96 3.66 10.58 -11.69
N ASP A 97 4.75 10.00 -12.17
CA ASP A 97 5.80 10.72 -12.92
C ASP A 97 6.32 11.96 -12.15
N GLY A 98 6.53 11.80 -10.85
CA GLY A 98 7.04 12.84 -9.95
C GLY A 98 5.99 13.85 -9.46
N ILE A 99 4.78 13.83 -10.02
CA ILE A 99 3.74 14.82 -9.75
C ILE A 99 2.72 14.26 -8.75
N PRO A 100 2.32 15.01 -7.71
CA PRO A 100 1.21 14.61 -6.84
C PRO A 100 -0.07 14.42 -7.65
N ALA A 101 -0.58 13.18 -7.69
CA ALA A 101 -1.78 12.81 -8.43
C ALA A 101 -3.02 12.84 -7.55
N GLU A 102 -2.93 12.28 -6.33
CA GLU A 102 -4.03 12.20 -5.38
C GLU A 102 -3.54 12.22 -3.93
N SER A 103 -4.37 12.73 -3.03
CA SER A 103 -4.13 12.70 -1.57
C SER A 103 -5.38 12.22 -0.82
N ARG A 104 -5.17 11.42 0.23
CA ARG A 104 -6.24 10.84 1.06
C ARG A 104 -5.85 10.95 2.53
N ARG A 105 -6.76 11.49 3.36
CA ARG A 105 -6.60 11.41 4.81
C ARG A 105 -6.91 10.00 5.28
N VAL A 106 -5.97 9.39 5.97
CA VAL A 106 -6.07 8.00 6.42
C VAL A 106 -5.30 7.80 7.72
N SER A 107 -5.88 7.03 8.64
CA SER A 107 -5.15 6.50 9.79
C SER A 107 -4.64 5.12 9.43
N LEU A 108 -3.32 4.97 9.31
CA LEU A 108 -2.73 3.65 9.09
C LEU A 108 -2.70 2.89 10.42
N PRO A 109 -3.08 1.61 10.43
CA PRO A 109 -3.05 0.82 11.65
C PRO A 109 -1.60 0.54 12.06
N THR A 110 -1.36 0.41 13.36
CA THR A 110 -0.03 0.09 13.87
C THR A 110 0.36 -1.35 13.52
N VAL A 111 1.50 -1.50 12.86
CA VAL A 111 2.16 -2.79 12.60
C VAL A 111 3.16 -3.06 13.72
N LYS A 112 3.09 -4.23 14.33
CA LYS A 112 4.02 -4.70 15.36
C LYS A 112 5.05 -5.68 14.76
N GLY A 113 6.18 -5.80 15.45
CA GLY A 113 7.25 -6.72 15.09
C GLY A 113 8.15 -6.24 13.96
N SER A 114 9.13 -7.07 13.62
CA SER A 114 10.06 -6.81 12.52
C SER A 114 9.42 -7.05 11.15
N LEU A 115 9.93 -6.36 10.13
CA LEU A 115 9.62 -6.69 8.74
C LEU A 115 10.11 -8.11 8.45
N GLY A 116 9.18 -9.01 8.17
CA GLY A 116 9.49 -10.39 7.82
C GLY A 116 9.60 -10.62 6.33
N PHE A 117 8.79 -9.91 5.54
CA PHE A 117 8.76 -10.07 4.09
C PHE A 117 8.68 -8.73 3.38
N CYS A 118 9.55 -8.59 2.37
CA CYS A 118 9.55 -7.49 1.41
C CYS A 118 9.44 -8.08 0.01
N CYS A 119 8.27 -7.95 -0.62
CA CYS A 119 8.02 -8.44 -1.96
C CYS A 119 7.68 -7.27 -2.87
N VAL A 120 8.30 -7.20 -4.04
CA VAL A 120 8.03 -6.19 -5.07
C VAL A 120 7.75 -6.92 -6.37
N GLY A 121 6.58 -6.71 -6.95
CA GLY A 121 6.10 -7.41 -8.14
C GLY A 121 5.82 -8.91 -7.96
N THR A 122 6.12 -9.49 -6.80
CA THR A 122 5.96 -10.92 -6.50
C THR A 122 5.00 -11.16 -5.34
N ASN A 123 4.59 -12.41 -5.16
CA ASN A 123 3.71 -12.80 -4.06
C ASN A 123 4.52 -13.19 -2.81
N PRO A 124 4.06 -12.86 -1.60
CA PRO A 124 4.61 -13.41 -0.37
C PRO A 124 4.53 -14.94 -0.34
N PRO A 125 5.41 -15.63 0.41
CA PRO A 125 5.45 -17.09 0.45
C PRO A 125 4.12 -17.76 0.79
N ALA A 126 3.90 -18.95 0.23
CA ALA A 126 2.65 -19.71 0.34
C ALA A 126 2.23 -20.01 1.80
N ALA A 127 3.20 -20.24 2.70
CA ALA A 127 2.96 -20.49 4.12
C ALA A 127 2.31 -19.29 4.82
N MET A 128 2.61 -18.08 4.37
CA MET A 128 1.91 -16.88 4.81
C MET A 128 0.60 -16.72 4.03
N ALA A 129 0.54 -17.18 2.77
CA ALA A 129 -0.51 -16.94 1.77
C ALA A 129 -1.91 -17.53 2.06
N GLY A 130 -2.25 -17.87 3.31
CA GLY A 130 -3.58 -18.37 3.71
C GLY A 130 -4.75 -17.48 3.26
N LEU A 131 -4.50 -16.22 2.88
CA LEU A 131 -5.47 -15.29 2.28
C LEU A 131 -5.34 -15.07 0.76
N GLN A 132 -4.26 -15.51 0.10
CA GLN A 132 -4.14 -15.41 -1.37
C GLN A 132 -5.17 -16.28 -2.10
N ARG A 133 -5.64 -17.38 -1.49
CA ARG A 133 -6.74 -18.16 -2.07
C ARG A 133 -8.06 -17.41 -2.14
N ARG A 134 -8.28 -16.40 -1.28
CA ARG A 134 -9.51 -15.59 -1.27
C ARG A 134 -9.40 -14.30 -2.07
N ARG A 135 -8.19 -13.83 -2.37
CA ARG A 135 -7.94 -12.58 -3.10
C ARG A 135 -7.16 -12.91 -4.34
N ARG A 136 -7.72 -12.57 -5.51
CA ARG A 136 -7.19 -12.79 -6.88
C ARG A 136 -5.88 -12.02 -7.16
N GLN A 137 -5.09 -11.76 -6.11
CA GLN A 137 -3.82 -11.08 -6.15
C GLN A 137 -2.75 -12.00 -6.74
N CYS A 138 -2.13 -11.54 -7.82
CA CYS A 138 -1.12 -12.28 -8.58
C CYS A 138 0.17 -11.47 -8.68
N ALA A 139 1.25 -12.11 -9.14
CA ALA A 139 2.48 -11.42 -9.44
C ALA A 139 2.27 -10.37 -10.54
N LEU A 140 3.00 -9.27 -10.46
CA LEU A 140 3.03 -8.25 -11.51
C LEU A 140 3.78 -8.80 -12.72
N PHE A 141 3.12 -8.77 -13.87
CA PHE A 141 3.77 -9.04 -15.15
C PHE A 141 4.17 -7.71 -15.79
N GLY A 142 5.45 -7.33 -15.67
CA GLY A 142 5.98 -6.10 -16.21
C GLY A 142 7.46 -5.88 -15.87
N ALA A 143 8.03 -4.82 -16.42
CA ALA A 143 9.33 -4.32 -16.02
C ALA A 143 9.17 -3.35 -14.84
N LEU A 144 10.09 -3.42 -13.88
CA LEU A 144 10.06 -2.60 -12.68
C LEU A 144 11.50 -2.28 -12.26
N GLY A 145 11.75 -1.02 -11.91
CA GLY A 145 13.05 -0.55 -11.44
C GLY A 145 13.40 0.86 -11.96
N PRO A 146 14.25 1.61 -11.24
CA PRO A 146 14.75 1.33 -9.89
C PRO A 146 13.64 1.39 -8.82
N VAL A 147 13.90 0.83 -7.63
CA VAL A 147 12.95 0.81 -6.50
C VAL A 147 13.61 1.45 -5.29
N TYR A 148 12.92 2.42 -4.69
CA TYR A 148 13.35 3.11 -3.49
C TYR A 148 12.32 2.91 -2.37
N ILE A 149 12.80 2.66 -1.16
CA ILE A 149 11.97 2.52 0.04
C ILE A 149 12.58 3.44 1.10
N PHE A 150 11.75 4.33 1.63
CA PHE A 150 12.14 5.29 2.66
C PHE A 150 11.39 5.00 3.95
N GLN A 151 12.01 5.28 5.09
CA GLN A 151 11.37 5.13 6.39
C GLN A 151 10.39 6.27 6.70
N GLU A 152 10.51 7.40 5.99
CA GLU A 152 9.73 8.61 6.19
C GLU A 152 9.27 9.20 4.86
N ALA A 153 8.25 10.06 4.91
CA ALA A 153 7.80 10.81 3.75
C ALA A 153 8.88 11.80 3.31
N ILE A 154 9.37 11.64 2.07
CA ILE A 154 10.44 12.49 1.51
C ILE A 154 9.90 13.79 0.87
N GLY A 155 8.59 13.86 0.65
CA GLY A 155 7.90 15.04 0.14
C GLY A 155 8.04 15.23 -1.38
N ALA A 156 7.13 16.03 -1.92
CA ALA A 156 6.93 16.19 -3.37
C ALA A 156 8.21 16.60 -4.13
N ALA A 157 9.03 17.49 -3.56
CA ALA A 157 10.24 17.96 -4.21
C ALA A 157 11.27 16.84 -4.44
N ARG A 158 11.42 15.93 -3.46
CA ARG A 158 12.34 14.79 -3.60
C ARG A 158 11.75 13.70 -4.48
N VAL A 159 10.44 13.46 -4.40
CA VAL A 159 9.75 12.54 -5.33
C VAL A 159 9.93 13.00 -6.78
N ALA A 160 9.80 14.30 -7.05
CA ALA A 160 10.00 14.86 -8.39
C ALA A 160 11.45 14.74 -8.89
N GLN A 161 12.45 14.67 -8.01
CA GLN A 161 13.86 14.46 -8.38
C GLN A 161 14.20 13.00 -8.68
N LEU A 162 13.42 12.05 -8.15
CA LEU A 162 13.63 10.62 -8.34
C LEU A 162 12.92 10.06 -9.58
N ALA A 163 11.91 10.77 -10.08
CA ALA A 163 11.08 10.39 -11.23
C ALA A 163 11.76 10.77 -12.56
#